data_AF-A0A391P3A4-F1
#
_entry.id   AF-A0A391P3A4-F1
#
_cell.length_a   1.000
_cell.length_b   1.000
_cell.length_c   1.000
_cell.angle_alpha   90.00
_cell.angle_beta   90.00
_cell.angle_gamma   90.00
#
_symmetry.space_group_name_H-M   'P 1'
#
loop_
_entity.id
_entity.type
_entity.pdbx_description
1 polymer ?
#
loop_
_entity_poly.entity_id
_entity_poly.type
_entity_poly.pdbx_seq_one_letter_code
_entity_poly.pdbx_strand_id
1 'polypeptide(L)'
;MSKVTINGVELELNLLDADVVEKFEELNQEIIKKIQDPKAYEGLSNADGMRYQCTCVNEYFDGLFGLGTASKVFPPNNDLGVRMEGFAQVSVLSGEAKSFMDNLTDKYGVGRVQNRQQRRFDEKKAGKNKRKNRNNFTAVNNG
;
A
#
# COMPACT_ATOMS: atom_id res chain seq x y z
N MET A 1 -7.20 1.03 13.14
CA MET A 1 -7.25 2.50 13.06
C MET A 1 -5.82 2.99 12.97
N SER A 2 -5.34 3.28 11.77
CA SER A 2 -4.04 3.94 11.60
C SER A 2 -4.25 5.44 11.71
N LYS A 3 -3.29 6.14 12.33
CA LYS A 3 -3.34 7.58 12.50
C LYS A 3 -2.23 8.22 11.67
N VAL A 4 -2.53 9.34 11.04
CA VAL A 4 -1.56 10.15 10.31
C VAL A 4 -1.59 11.57 10.87
N THR A 5 -0.42 12.11 11.21
CA THR A 5 -0.32 13.48 11.72
C THR A 5 0.19 14.38 10.61
N ILE A 6 -0.66 15.28 10.12
CA ILE A 6 -0.33 16.18 9.01
C ILE A 6 -0.41 17.61 9.53
N ASN A 7 0.69 18.35 9.45
CA ASN A 7 0.82 19.72 9.99
C ASN A 7 0.37 19.86 11.46
N GLY A 8 0.64 18.83 12.28
CA GLY A 8 0.25 18.81 13.70
C GLY A 8 -1.22 18.45 13.96
N VAL A 9 -2.00 18.17 12.92
CA VAL A 9 -3.37 17.66 13.05
C VAL A 9 -3.35 16.14 12.93
N GLU A 10 -3.87 15.47 13.96
CA GLU A 10 -4.01 14.01 13.97
C GLU A 10 -5.29 13.62 13.22
N LEU A 11 -5.14 12.84 12.15
CA LEU A 11 -6.23 12.33 11.32
C LEU A 11 -6.27 10.82 11.40
N GLU A 12 -7.47 10.25 11.33
CA GLU A 12 -7.67 8.80 11.33
C GLU A 12 -7.88 8.30 9.90
N LEU A 13 -7.06 7.33 9.47
CA LEU A 13 -7.19 6.67 8.18
C LEU A 13 -7.04 5.16 8.36
N ASN A 14 -8.12 4.41 8.18
CA ASN A 14 -8.10 2.96 8.36
C ASN A 14 -8.02 2.22 7.01
N LEU A 15 -6.82 2.09 6.45
CA LEU A 15 -6.62 1.40 5.16
C LEU A 15 -6.76 -0.14 5.21
N LEU A 16 -7.28 -0.68 6.30
CA LEU A 16 -7.70 -2.08 6.42
C LEU A 16 -9.24 -2.22 6.39
N ASP A 17 -9.96 -1.10 6.34
CA ASP A 17 -11.40 -1.05 6.16
C ASP A 17 -11.72 -0.96 4.67
N ALA A 18 -12.53 -1.88 4.16
CA ALA A 18 -12.83 -1.99 2.74
C ALA A 18 -13.50 -0.72 2.20
N ASP A 19 -14.43 -0.13 2.97
CA ASP A 19 -15.17 1.06 2.54
C ASP A 19 -14.23 2.28 2.48
N VAL A 20 -13.27 2.36 3.39
CA VAL A 20 -12.25 3.41 3.40
C VAL A 20 -11.25 3.23 2.26
N VAL A 21 -10.86 1.98 1.96
CA VAL A 21 -9.95 1.68 0.85
C VAL A 21 -10.58 2.01 -0.50
N GLU A 22 -11.84 1.62 -0.72
CA GLU A 22 -12.57 1.96 -1.95
C GLU A 22 -12.59 3.47 -2.16
N LYS A 23 -13.02 4.23 -1.14
CA LYS A 23 -13.04 5.69 -1.16
C LYS A 23 -11.65 6.29 -1.40
N PHE A 24 -10.61 5.74 -0.78
CA PHE A 24 -9.22 6.17 -0.97
C PHE A 24 -8.74 5.97 -2.40
N GLU A 25 -9.01 4.80 -2.99
CA GLU A 25 -8.65 4.49 -4.37
C GLU A 25 -9.39 5.37 -5.38
N GLU A 26 -10.68 5.58 -5.20
CA GLU A 26 -11.50 6.48 -6.02
C GLU A 26 -10.96 7.92 -5.99
N LEU A 27 -10.72 8.47 -4.80
CA LEU A 27 -10.19 9.82 -4.62
C LEU A 27 -8.79 9.98 -5.23
N ASN A 28 -7.94 8.96 -5.12
CA ASN A 28 -6.61 8.97 -5.77
C ASN A 28 -6.74 9.01 -7.31
N GLN A 29 -7.67 8.24 -7.89
CA GLN A 29 -7.89 8.29 -9.33
C GLN A 29 -8.45 9.64 -9.76
N GLU A 30 -9.37 10.22 -8.98
CA GLU A 30 -9.99 11.50 -9.27
C GLU A 30 -8.96 12.65 -9.24
N ILE A 31 -8.15 12.74 -8.18
CA ILE A 31 -7.15 13.81 -8.08
C ILE A 31 -6.09 13.70 -9.18
N ILE A 32 -5.65 12.49 -9.54
CA ILE A 32 -4.71 12.28 -10.65
C ILE A 32 -5.33 12.77 -11.96
N LYS A 33 -6.58 12.41 -12.25
CA LYS A 33 -7.30 12.89 -13.46
C LYS A 33 -7.39 14.42 -13.48
N LYS A 34 -7.78 15.04 -12.38
CA LYS A 34 -7.91 16.50 -12.25
C LYS A 34 -6.58 17.23 -12.46
N ILE A 35 -5.49 16.70 -11.90
CA ILE A 35 -4.15 17.33 -12.00
C ILE A 35 -3.51 17.09 -13.36
N GLN A 36 -3.77 15.95 -14.00
CA GLN A 36 -3.20 15.62 -15.32
C GLN A 36 -3.99 16.18 -16.50
N ASP A 37 -5.24 16.63 -16.29
CA ASP A 37 -6.06 17.22 -17.36
C ASP A 37 -5.44 18.53 -17.87
N PRO A 38 -4.90 18.57 -19.11
CA PRO A 38 -4.29 19.79 -19.65
C PRO A 38 -5.31 20.92 -19.79
N LYS A 39 -6.59 20.60 -19.99
CA LYS A 39 -7.67 21.60 -20.13
C LYS A 39 -7.92 22.36 -18.85
N ALA A 40 -7.64 21.76 -17.69
CA ALA A 40 -7.77 22.43 -16.40
C ALA A 40 -6.77 23.59 -16.23
N TYR A 41 -5.73 23.65 -17.06
CA TYR A 41 -4.70 24.69 -17.05
C TYR A 41 -4.75 25.61 -18.27
N GLU A 42 -5.68 25.39 -19.20
CA GLU A 42 -5.76 26.17 -20.42
C GLU A 42 -6.08 27.64 -20.11
N GLY A 43 -5.21 28.54 -20.56
CA GLY A 43 -5.35 29.98 -20.30
C GLY A 43 -4.99 30.42 -18.87
N LEU A 44 -4.58 29.50 -17.98
CA LEU A 44 -4.14 29.83 -16.63
C LEU A 44 -2.67 30.25 -16.61
N SER A 45 -2.35 31.21 -15.73
CA SER A 45 -0.95 31.46 -15.38
C SER A 45 -0.39 30.31 -14.54
N ASN A 46 0.95 30.20 -14.43
CA ASN A 46 1.56 29.21 -13.55
C ASN A 46 1.07 29.35 -12.09
N ALA A 47 0.89 30.58 -11.61
CA ALA A 47 0.37 30.83 -10.26
C ALA A 47 -1.08 30.36 -10.11
N ASP A 48 -1.92 30.53 -11.14
CA ASP A 48 -3.31 30.05 -11.13
C ASP A 48 -3.38 28.53 -11.21
N GLY A 49 -2.50 27.90 -11.99
CA GLY A 49 -2.33 26.45 -12.00
C GLY A 49 -1.95 25.89 -10.63
N MET A 50 -1.03 26.55 -9.92
CA MET A 50 -0.67 26.16 -8.55
C MET A 50 -1.83 26.30 -7.56
N ARG A 51 -2.65 27.37 -7.69
CA ARG A 51 -3.87 27.54 -6.88
C ARG A 51 -4.89 26.45 -7.17
N TYR A 52 -5.08 26.09 -8.43
CA TYR A 52 -5.94 24.99 -8.83
C TYR A 52 -5.48 23.67 -8.20
N GLN A 53 -4.18 23.36 -8.25
CA GLN A 53 -3.63 22.17 -7.59
C GLN A 53 -3.83 22.21 -6.06
N CYS A 54 -3.71 23.37 -5.42
CA CYS A 54 -4.02 23.52 -4.00
C CYS A 54 -5.49 23.17 -3.71
N THR A 55 -6.42 23.62 -4.56
CA THR A 55 -7.84 23.28 -4.46
C THR A 55 -8.08 21.78 -4.63
N CYS A 56 -7.44 21.13 -5.61
CA CYS A 56 -7.56 19.68 -5.80
C CYS A 56 -7.09 18.89 -4.56
N VAL A 57 -5.98 19.30 -3.93
CA VAL A 57 -5.52 18.64 -2.69
C VAL A 57 -6.48 18.92 -1.54
N ASN A 58 -7.04 20.13 -1.42
CA ASN A 58 -8.04 20.41 -0.39
C ASN A 58 -9.28 19.52 -0.55
N GLU A 59 -9.82 19.40 -1.77
CA GLU A 59 -10.96 18.54 -2.08
C GLU A 59 -10.67 17.06 -1.77
N TYR A 60 -9.45 16.60 -2.05
CA TYR A 60 -9.03 15.25 -1.70
C TYR A 60 -9.04 15.01 -0.19
N PHE A 61 -8.49 15.94 0.60
CA PHE A 61 -8.47 15.83 2.06
C PHE A 61 -9.88 15.90 2.66
N ASP A 62 -10.72 16.81 2.17
CA ASP A 62 -12.11 16.92 2.59
C ASP A 62 -12.93 15.70 2.19
N GLY A 63 -12.65 15.15 1.00
CA GLY A 63 -13.23 13.90 0.53
C GLY A 63 -12.84 12.76 1.46
N LEU A 64 -11.55 12.55 1.71
CA LEU A 64 -11.04 11.39 2.42
C LEU A 64 -11.39 11.42 3.91
N PHE A 65 -11.12 12.54 4.59
CA PHE A 65 -11.23 12.67 6.05
C PHE A 65 -12.51 13.37 6.52
N GLY A 66 -13.31 13.91 5.60
CA GLY A 66 -14.54 14.63 5.89
C GLY A 66 -14.41 16.13 5.65
N LEU A 67 -15.54 16.76 5.33
CA LEU A 67 -15.62 18.17 4.92
C LEU A 67 -14.97 19.12 5.95
N GLY A 68 -14.16 20.06 5.45
CA GLY A 68 -13.46 21.06 6.25
C GLY A 68 -12.19 20.55 6.92
N THR A 69 -11.73 19.34 6.61
CA THR A 69 -10.44 18.82 7.08
C THR A 69 -9.28 19.59 6.47
N ALA A 70 -9.33 19.90 5.18
CA ALA A 70 -8.29 20.64 4.49
C ALA A 70 -8.03 22.01 5.13
N SER A 71 -9.08 22.71 5.56
CA SER A 71 -8.95 24.01 6.26
C SER A 71 -8.37 23.91 7.67
N LYS A 72 -8.46 22.74 8.31
CA LYS A 72 -7.83 22.48 9.62
C LYS A 72 -6.36 22.12 9.47
N VAL A 73 -6.05 21.34 8.44
CA VAL A 73 -4.73 20.75 8.20
C VAL A 73 -3.80 21.75 7.48
N PHE A 74 -4.33 22.51 6.53
CA PHE A 74 -3.53 23.39 5.70
C PHE A 74 -3.70 24.86 6.09
N PRO A 75 -2.62 25.65 5.97
CA PRO A 75 -2.73 27.09 6.11
C PRO A 75 -3.70 27.68 5.05
N PRO A 76 -4.31 28.85 5.33
CA PRO A 76 -5.28 29.49 4.44
C PRO A 76 -4.66 30.04 3.14
N ASN A 77 -3.33 30.05 3.03
CA ASN A 77 -2.63 30.45 1.81
C ASN A 77 -2.63 29.31 0.77
N ASN A 78 -2.24 29.63 -0.47
CA ASN A 78 -2.07 28.66 -1.55
C ASN A 78 -0.64 28.11 -1.62
N ASP A 79 -0.08 27.76 -0.46
CA ASP A 79 1.20 27.04 -0.41
C ASP A 79 1.00 25.60 -0.91
N LEU A 80 1.42 25.37 -2.15
CA LEU A 80 1.34 24.06 -2.78
C LEU A 80 2.34 23.08 -2.16
N GLY A 81 3.50 23.56 -1.68
CA GLY A 81 4.53 22.70 -1.09
C GLY A 81 4.02 21.97 0.15
N VAL A 82 3.39 22.71 1.06
CA VAL A 82 2.78 22.16 2.28
C VAL A 82 1.66 21.15 1.96
N ARG A 83 0.88 21.40 0.91
CA ARG A 83 -0.18 20.49 0.46
C ARG A 83 0.37 19.20 -0.16
N MET A 84 1.41 19.31 -0.98
CA MET A 84 2.09 18.16 -1.56
C MET A 84 2.78 17.31 -0.49
N GLU A 85 3.35 17.93 0.55
CA GLU A 85 3.92 17.22 1.68
C GLU A 85 2.85 16.43 2.46
N GLY A 86 1.70 17.05 2.74
CA GLY A 86 0.57 16.35 3.35
C GLY A 86 0.08 15.17 2.50
N PHE A 87 -0.06 15.36 1.19
CA PHE A 87 -0.44 14.30 0.26
C PHE A 87 0.59 13.14 0.23
N ALA A 88 1.88 13.46 0.29
CA ALA A 88 2.95 12.47 0.36
C ALA A 88 2.87 11.63 1.65
N GLN A 89 2.60 12.26 2.80
CA GLN A 89 2.43 11.55 4.08
C GLN A 89 1.27 10.54 4.03
N VAL A 90 0.14 10.92 3.43
CA VAL A 90 -0.99 10.00 3.21
C VAL A 90 -0.58 8.85 2.28
N SER A 91 0.18 9.14 1.22
CA SER A 91 0.65 8.12 0.28
C SER A 91 1.61 7.11 0.92
N VAL A 92 2.49 7.56 1.82
CA VAL A 92 3.40 6.68 2.59
C VAL A 92 2.60 5.71 3.46
N LEU A 93 1.57 6.20 4.16
CA LEU A 93 0.71 5.37 4.99
C LEU A 93 0.04 4.23 4.18
N SER A 94 -0.33 4.51 2.93
CA SER A 94 -0.84 3.48 2.01
C SER A 94 0.21 2.44 1.63
N GLY A 95 1.43 2.86 1.34
CA GLY A 95 2.53 1.93 1.08
C GLY A 95 2.82 1.00 2.27
N GLU A 96 2.75 1.52 3.49
CA GLU A 96 2.92 0.74 4.72
C GLU A 96 1.77 -0.23 4.94
N ALA A 97 0.51 0.19 4.75
CA ALA A 97 -0.65 -0.67 4.86
C ALA A 97 -0.62 -1.83 3.85
N LYS A 98 -0.21 -1.55 2.60
CA LYS A 98 -0.03 -2.58 1.57
C LYS A 98 1.08 -3.55 1.95
N SER A 99 2.22 -3.04 2.39
CA SER A 99 3.35 -3.88 2.85
C SER A 99 2.95 -4.75 4.04
N PHE A 100 2.13 -4.25 4.96
CA PHE A 100 1.59 -5.03 6.08
C PHE A 100 0.69 -6.17 5.60
N MET A 101 -0.21 -5.92 4.63
CA MET A 101 -1.08 -6.94 4.03
C MET A 101 -0.29 -8.01 3.27
N ASP A 102 0.74 -7.60 2.52
CA ASP A 102 1.64 -8.53 1.83
C ASP A 102 2.35 -9.43 2.85
N ASN A 103 2.89 -8.85 3.94
CA ASN A 103 3.51 -9.61 5.03
C ASN A 103 2.52 -10.54 5.75
N LEU A 104 1.27 -10.12 5.97
CA LEU A 104 0.24 -10.93 6.59
C LEU A 104 -0.12 -12.13 5.70
N THR A 105 -0.22 -11.89 4.40
CA THR A 105 -0.46 -12.91 3.36
C THR A 105 0.72 -13.86 3.25
N ASP A 106 1.95 -13.38 3.28
CA ASP A 106 3.13 -14.24 3.33
C ASP A 106 3.20 -15.05 4.63
N LYS A 107 2.68 -14.50 5.73
CA LYS A 107 2.74 -15.12 7.05
C LYS A 107 1.65 -16.17 7.30
N TYR A 108 0.47 -15.92 6.78
CA TYR A 108 -0.73 -16.71 7.08
C TYR A 108 -1.48 -17.17 5.82
N GLY A 109 -1.02 -16.80 4.64
CA GLY A 109 -1.60 -17.19 3.36
C GLY A 109 -1.39 -18.67 3.05
N VAL A 110 -2.31 -19.18 2.23
CA VAL A 110 -2.50 -20.60 1.88
C VAL A 110 -1.22 -21.24 1.30
N GLY A 111 -0.35 -20.45 0.66
CA GLY A 111 0.93 -20.88 0.09
C GLY A 111 1.97 -21.39 1.11
N ARG A 112 1.92 -20.98 2.39
CA ARG A 112 2.79 -21.56 3.43
C ARG A 112 2.46 -23.01 3.74
N VAL A 113 1.17 -23.37 3.68
CA VAL A 113 0.71 -24.73 3.99
C VAL A 113 1.17 -25.70 2.91
N GLN A 114 1.13 -25.27 1.64
CA GLN A 114 1.70 -26.03 0.51
C GLN A 114 3.21 -26.21 0.67
N ASN A 115 3.97 -25.16 0.99
CA ASN A 115 5.43 -25.27 1.21
C ASN A 115 5.82 -26.11 2.45
N ARG A 116 4.92 -26.29 3.42
CA ARG A 116 5.14 -27.19 4.56
C ARG A 116 4.83 -28.65 4.22
N GLN A 117 3.79 -28.90 3.41
CA GLN A 117 3.48 -30.24 2.91
C GLN A 117 4.52 -30.73 1.90
N GLN A 118 4.97 -29.84 1.01
CA GLN A 118 6.02 -30.13 0.03
C GLN A 118 7.34 -30.49 0.72
N ARG A 119 7.79 -29.70 1.71
CA ARG A 119 8.98 -30.03 2.53
C ARG A 119 8.86 -31.38 3.23
N ARG A 120 7.70 -31.70 3.81
CA ARG A 120 7.46 -33.02 4.42
C ARG A 120 7.47 -34.17 3.41
N PHE A 121 7.01 -33.92 2.17
CA PHE A 121 7.02 -34.91 1.10
C PHE A 121 8.43 -35.16 0.57
N ASP A 122 9.21 -34.10 0.39
CA ASP A 122 10.59 -34.17 -0.09
C ASP A 122 11.54 -34.80 0.95
N GLU A 123 11.35 -34.50 2.24
CA GLU A 123 12.04 -35.19 3.35
C GLU A 123 11.75 -36.70 3.36
N LYS A 124 10.50 -37.10 3.11
CA LYS A 124 10.11 -38.52 3.01
C LYS A 124 10.72 -39.21 1.78
N LYS A 125 10.90 -38.52 0.65
CA LYS A 125 11.59 -39.05 -0.54
C LYS A 125 13.10 -39.22 -0.30
N ALA A 126 13.75 -38.22 0.30
CA ALA A 126 15.17 -38.27 0.62
C ALA A 126 15.53 -39.42 1.59
N GLY A 127 14.68 -39.66 2.60
CA GLY A 127 14.83 -40.78 3.54
C GLY A 127 14.70 -42.16 2.89
N LYS A 128 13.85 -42.32 1.87
CA LYS A 128 13.67 -43.58 1.14
C LYS A 128 14.87 -43.89 0.22
N ASN A 129 15.45 -42.88 -0.43
CA ASN A 129 16.63 -43.08 -1.28
C ASN A 129 17.88 -43.47 -0.48
N LYS A 130 18.08 -42.92 0.73
CA LYS A 130 19.18 -43.34 1.62
C LYS A 130 19.08 -44.81 2.06
N ARG A 131 17.86 -45.31 2.31
CA ARG A 131 17.64 -46.73 2.68
C ARG A 131 17.88 -47.69 1.51
N LYS A 132 17.46 -47.33 0.29
CA LYS A 132 17.73 -48.14 -0.91
C LYS A 132 19.23 -48.28 -1.22
N ASN A 133 19.99 -47.19 -1.09
CA ASN A 133 21.43 -47.22 -1.38
C ASN A 133 22.24 -48.05 -0.37
N ARG A 134 21.78 -48.11 0.89
CA ARG A 134 22.43 -48.95 1.92
C ARG A 134 22.23 -50.45 1.65
N ASN A 135 21.03 -50.84 1.19
CA ASN A 135 20.73 -52.24 0.89
C ASN A 135 21.48 -52.76 -0.35
N ASN A 136 21.70 -51.91 -1.36
CA ASN A 136 22.49 -52.29 -2.54
C ASN A 136 23.99 -52.45 -2.24
N PHE A 137 24.55 -51.67 -1.32
CA PHE A 137 25.98 -51.79 -0.96
C PHE A 137 26.29 -53.09 -0.21
N THR A 138 25.35 -53.57 0.62
CA THR A 138 25.48 -54.87 1.30
C THR A 138 25.27 -56.09 0.41
N ALA A 139 24.61 -55.94 -0.75
CA ALA A 139 24.34 -57.05 -1.66
C ALA A 139 25.48 -57.34 -2.65
N VAL A 140 26.32 -56.34 -2.94
CA VAL A 140 27.46 -56.48 -3.88
C VAL A 140 28.72 -57.06 -3.22
N ASN A 141 28.78 -57.08 -1.89
CA ASN A 141 30.00 -57.45 -1.15
C ASN A 141 29.96 -58.88 -0.58
N ASN A 142 29.07 -59.74 -1.07
CA ASN A 142 28.86 -61.11 -0.59
C ASN A 142 28.63 -62.13 -1.74
N GLY A 143 29.23 -61.90 -2.91
CA GLY A 143 29.21 -62.81 -4.07
C GLY A 143 30.61 -63.17 -4.50
#